data_AF-A0AAD4PBF6-F1
#
_entry.id   AF-A0AAD4PBF6-F1
#
_cell.length_a   1.000
_cell.length_b   1.000
_cell.length_c   1.000
_cell.angle_alpha   90.00
_cell.angle_beta   90.00
_cell.angle_gamma   90.00
#
_symmetry.space_group_name_H-M   'P 1'
#
loop_
_entity.id
_entity.type
_entity.pdbx_description
1 polymer ?
#
loop_
_entity_poly.entity_id
_entity_poly.type
_entity_poly.pdbx_seq_one_letter_code
_entity_poly.pdbx_strand_id
1 'polypeptide(L)'
;MTTTVIETCRVGPPPDSVAEQLVPLTFFDMTWLHFHPMLQLLFYEFPCSKQHFSESIIPKLKQSLSKTLIHFFPLSCNLIYPSSPEKMPEFRYLSGDSVSFTIAESSDDFDDLVGNRPESPVRLYNFVPKLPPIVEESDRKLFQVFAVQVTLFPGRGVGIGIATHHTVSDAPSFLAFITAWAWMSKHIEDEDEEFKSLPVFDRSVIKYPTKFDSIYWKKALKFPLQSRHPSLPTDRIRTTIEQARSLRCRFWMGEGEKARNIVD
;
A
#
# COMPACT_ATOMS: atom_id res chain seq x y z
N MET A 1 15.72 7.67 19.85
CA MET A 1 15.77 7.57 18.37
C MET A 1 14.52 8.24 17.84
N THR A 2 14.68 9.19 16.91
CA THR A 2 13.58 10.03 16.43
C THR A 2 13.47 9.90 14.92
N THR A 3 12.28 9.55 14.45
CA THR A 3 11.91 9.67 13.03
C THR A 3 11.18 10.99 12.86
N THR A 4 11.68 11.84 11.96
CA THR A 4 11.12 13.16 11.67
C THR A 4 10.55 13.15 10.26
N VAL A 5 9.26 13.48 10.14
CA VAL A 5 8.64 13.72 8.85
C VAL A 5 9.14 15.05 8.31
N ILE A 6 9.73 15.02 7.11
CA ILE A 6 10.22 16.20 6.40
C ILE A 6 9.09 16.83 5.60
N GLU A 7 8.36 16.01 4.84
CA GLU A 7 7.31 16.45 3.93
C GLU A 7 6.26 15.34 3.78
N THR A 8 5.01 15.71 3.57
CA THR A 8 4.01 14.81 3.01
C THR A 8 3.36 15.48 1.82
N CYS A 9 3.33 14.77 0.70
CA CYS A 9 2.81 15.24 -0.58
C CYS A 9 1.84 14.22 -1.18
N ARG A 10 1.25 14.58 -2.31
CA ARG A 10 0.34 13.72 -3.07
C ARG A 10 0.99 13.31 -4.38
N VAL A 11 0.86 12.04 -4.74
CA VAL A 11 1.32 11.49 -6.01
C VAL A 11 0.15 10.77 -6.66
N GLY A 12 -0.33 11.27 -7.79
CA GLY A 12 -1.36 10.61 -8.60
C GLY A 12 -0.79 10.11 -9.93
N PRO A 13 -1.59 9.40 -10.74
CA PRO A 13 -1.30 9.24 -12.15
C PRO A 13 -1.08 10.61 -12.82
N PRO A 14 -0.29 10.69 -13.91
CA PRO A 14 -0.19 11.92 -14.69
C PRO A 14 -1.57 12.45 -15.11
N PRO A 15 -1.75 13.77 -15.24
CA PRO A 15 -3.02 14.34 -15.70
C PRO A 15 -3.49 13.69 -17.00
N ASP A 16 -4.79 13.41 -17.10
CA ASP A 16 -5.45 12.84 -18.28
C ASP A 16 -4.93 11.46 -18.75
N SER A 17 -4.09 10.79 -17.96
CA SER A 17 -3.55 9.46 -18.28
C SER A 17 -4.48 8.28 -17.93
N VAL A 18 -5.44 8.51 -17.03
CA VAL A 18 -6.40 7.50 -16.58
C VAL A 18 -7.79 8.11 -16.64
N ALA A 19 -8.72 7.41 -17.30
CA ALA A 19 -10.12 7.82 -17.33
C ALA A 19 -10.80 7.62 -15.98
N GLU A 20 -11.69 8.54 -15.62
CA GLU A 20 -12.56 8.38 -14.45
C GLU A 20 -13.39 7.11 -14.59
N GLN A 21 -13.39 6.29 -13.54
CA GLN A 21 -14.05 5.00 -13.58
C GLN A 21 -14.37 4.46 -12.19
N LEU A 22 -15.32 3.53 -12.19
CA LEU A 22 -15.70 2.75 -11.02
C LEU A 22 -15.23 1.31 -11.20
N VAL A 23 -14.68 0.74 -10.14
CA VAL A 23 -14.35 -0.69 -10.06
C VAL A 23 -15.22 -1.32 -8.98
N PRO A 24 -16.18 -2.18 -9.34
CA PRO A 24 -17.06 -2.81 -8.36
C PRO A 24 -16.26 -3.77 -7.47
N LEU A 25 -16.62 -3.82 -6.19
CA LEU A 25 -16.12 -4.88 -5.32
C LEU A 25 -16.83 -6.19 -5.61
N THR A 26 -16.07 -7.27 -5.61
CA THR A 26 -16.55 -8.65 -5.61
C THR A 26 -16.62 -9.17 -4.17
N PHE A 27 -17.26 -10.31 -3.96
CA PHE A 27 -17.31 -10.96 -2.65
C PHE A 27 -15.92 -11.32 -2.09
N PHE A 28 -14.92 -11.52 -2.96
CA PHE A 28 -13.53 -11.70 -2.55
C PHE A 28 -12.99 -10.45 -1.86
N ASP A 29 -13.25 -9.27 -2.44
CA ASP A 29 -12.81 -7.98 -1.90
C ASP A 29 -13.60 -7.65 -0.61
N MET A 30 -14.92 -7.91 -0.59
CA MET A 30 -15.80 -7.59 0.56
C MET A 30 -15.40 -8.27 1.86
N THR A 31 -14.79 -9.44 1.78
CA THR A 31 -14.28 -10.17 2.94
C THR A 31 -13.26 -9.34 3.73
N TRP A 32 -12.59 -8.39 3.06
CA TRP A 32 -11.51 -7.58 3.60
C TRP A 32 -11.92 -6.15 3.97
N LEU A 33 -13.21 -5.79 3.83
CA LEU A 33 -13.70 -4.42 4.07
C LEU A 33 -13.37 -3.86 5.46
N HIS A 34 -13.40 -4.72 6.47
CA HIS A 34 -13.15 -4.35 7.87
C HIS A 34 -11.79 -4.82 8.38
N PHE A 35 -10.94 -5.30 7.47
CA PHE A 35 -9.60 -5.75 7.82
C PHE A 35 -8.69 -4.55 8.07
N HIS A 36 -7.75 -4.68 9.00
CA HIS A 36 -6.78 -3.61 9.22
C HIS A 36 -5.91 -3.40 7.97
N PRO A 37 -5.33 -2.21 7.77
CA PRO A 37 -4.39 -2.01 6.67
C PRO A 37 -3.24 -3.02 6.71
N MET A 38 -2.87 -3.53 5.55
CA MET A 38 -1.66 -4.31 5.35
C MET A 38 -0.48 -3.36 5.37
N LEU A 39 0.53 -3.69 6.16
CA LEU A 39 1.73 -2.88 6.34
C LEU A 39 2.94 -3.65 5.84
N GLN A 40 3.75 -3.01 5.01
CA GLN A 40 4.97 -3.57 4.48
C GLN A 40 6.14 -2.62 4.63
N LEU A 41 7.31 -3.18 4.93
CA LEU A 41 8.57 -2.47 4.98
C LEU A 41 9.61 -3.14 4.09
N LEU A 42 10.24 -2.33 3.25
CA LEU A 42 11.36 -2.69 2.40
C LEU A 42 12.56 -1.87 2.85
N PHE A 43 13.64 -2.54 3.27
CA PHE A 43 14.88 -1.87 3.62
C PHE A 43 15.94 -2.10 2.55
N TYR A 44 16.60 -1.02 2.14
CA TYR A 44 17.66 -1.00 1.15
C TYR A 44 18.93 -0.48 1.82
N GLU A 45 19.94 -1.35 1.89
CA GLU A 45 21.28 -0.93 2.25
C GLU A 45 21.83 -0.06 1.11
N PHE A 46 21.94 1.24 1.37
CA PHE A 46 22.30 2.24 0.38
C PHE A 46 22.87 3.47 1.08
N PRO A 47 24.20 3.51 1.30
CA PRO A 47 24.87 4.68 1.87
C PRO A 47 24.59 5.92 1.03
N CYS A 48 23.73 6.80 1.54
CA CYS A 48 23.21 7.94 0.79
C CYS A 48 23.35 9.23 1.62
N SER A 49 23.80 10.31 0.97
CA SER A 49 23.76 11.64 1.57
C SER A 49 22.33 12.18 1.59
N LYS A 50 22.06 13.13 2.49
CA LYS A 50 20.74 13.82 2.52
C LYS A 50 20.43 14.51 1.20
N GLN A 51 21.45 15.12 0.59
CA GLN A 51 21.33 15.80 -0.69
C GLN A 51 20.95 14.85 -1.82
N HIS A 52 21.64 13.71 -1.96
CA HIS A 52 21.32 12.73 -3.00
C HIS A 52 19.92 12.13 -2.80
N PHE A 53 19.53 11.92 -1.54
CA PHE A 53 18.18 11.45 -1.20
C PHE A 53 17.12 12.45 -1.68
N SER A 54 17.24 13.73 -1.34
CA SER A 54 16.26 14.76 -1.68
C SER A 54 16.25 15.13 -3.17
N GLU A 55 17.43 15.23 -3.80
CA GLU A 55 17.56 15.76 -5.17
C GLU A 55 17.47 14.67 -6.24
N SER A 56 17.72 13.40 -5.90
CA SER A 56 17.72 12.30 -6.88
C SER A 56 16.72 11.20 -6.55
N ILE A 57 16.79 10.62 -5.34
CA ILE A 57 15.97 9.44 -5.00
C ILE A 57 14.49 9.80 -4.91
N ILE A 58 14.14 10.86 -4.16
CA ILE A 58 12.75 11.25 -3.96
C ILE A 58 12.05 11.64 -5.28
N PRO A 59 12.62 12.49 -6.16
CA PRO A 59 12.01 12.79 -7.45
C PRO A 59 11.80 11.55 -8.32
N LYS A 60 12.80 10.65 -8.40
CA LYS A 60 12.69 9.39 -9.16
C LYS A 60 11.59 8.49 -8.61
N LEU A 61 11.47 8.35 -7.29
CA LEU A 61 10.41 7.56 -6.65
C LEU A 61 9.02 8.16 -6.89
N LYS A 62 8.85 9.49 -6.76
CA LYS A 62 7.57 10.16 -7.05
C LYS A 62 7.17 9.98 -8.51
N GLN A 63 8.09 10.20 -9.45
CA GLN A 63 7.84 10.11 -10.89
C GLN A 63 7.52 8.66 -11.32
N SER A 64 8.30 7.69 -10.87
CA SER A 64 8.06 6.28 -11.17
C SER A 64 6.76 5.77 -10.56
N LEU A 65 6.41 6.21 -9.35
CA LEU A 65 5.12 5.87 -8.74
C LEU A 65 3.97 6.44 -9.56
N SER A 66 4.05 7.71 -9.97
CA SER A 66 3.06 8.36 -10.82
C SER A 66 2.84 7.58 -12.13
N LYS A 67 3.91 7.21 -12.86
CA LYS A 67 3.82 6.38 -14.06
C LYS A 67 3.23 5.00 -13.78
N THR A 68 3.61 4.36 -12.68
CA THR A 68 3.08 3.03 -12.31
C THR A 68 1.59 3.09 -12.00
N LEU A 69 1.10 4.16 -11.39
CA LEU A 69 -0.31 4.36 -11.07
C LEU A 69 -1.20 4.51 -12.31
N ILE A 70 -0.65 4.74 -13.51
CA ILE A 70 -1.43 4.63 -14.75
C ILE A 70 -1.98 3.21 -14.90
N HIS A 71 -1.11 2.22 -14.72
CA HIS A 71 -1.43 0.81 -14.87
C HIS A 71 -2.01 0.21 -13.59
N PHE A 72 -1.79 0.83 -12.43
CA PHE A 72 -2.28 0.37 -11.13
C PHE A 72 -3.20 1.41 -10.48
N PHE A 73 -4.04 2.06 -11.27
CA PHE A 73 -4.92 3.15 -10.83
C PHE A 73 -5.85 2.81 -9.65
N PRO A 74 -6.24 1.53 -9.38
CA PRO A 74 -7.02 1.22 -8.19
C PRO A 74 -6.32 1.60 -6.89
N LEU A 75 -4.98 1.65 -6.87
CA LEU A 75 -4.24 2.10 -5.70
C LEU A 75 -4.39 3.60 -5.42
N SER A 76 -4.67 4.41 -6.45
CA SER A 76 -5.03 5.83 -6.28
C SER A 76 -6.53 6.05 -6.06
N CYS A 77 -7.37 5.03 -6.11
CA CYS A 77 -8.81 5.18 -5.91
C CYS A 77 -9.17 5.51 -4.45
N ASN A 78 -10.36 6.09 -4.30
CA ASN A 78 -11.08 6.07 -3.04
C ASN A 78 -12.05 4.88 -3.02
N LEU A 79 -12.02 4.08 -1.95
CA LEU A 79 -13.10 3.13 -1.67
C LEU A 79 -14.31 3.90 -1.16
N ILE A 80 -15.41 3.78 -1.90
CA ILE A 80 -16.71 4.34 -1.55
C ILE A 80 -17.45 3.33 -0.69
N TYR A 81 -17.67 3.68 0.58
CA TYR A 81 -18.53 2.92 1.47
C TYR A 81 -19.87 3.64 1.62
N PRO A 82 -20.97 3.10 1.10
CA PRO A 82 -22.26 3.77 1.14
C PRO A 82 -22.87 3.74 2.55
N SER A 83 -23.61 4.80 2.89
CA SER A 83 -24.41 4.84 4.12
C SER A 83 -25.69 4.01 4.02
N SER A 84 -26.22 3.83 2.79
CA SER A 84 -27.38 2.96 2.55
C SER A 84 -26.96 1.51 2.35
N PRO A 85 -27.59 0.53 3.03
CA PRO A 85 -27.29 -0.89 2.87
C PRO A 85 -27.72 -1.44 1.50
N GLU A 86 -28.54 -0.71 0.74
CA GLU A 86 -29.01 -1.10 -0.60
C GLU A 86 -27.97 -0.83 -1.70
N LYS A 87 -27.04 0.10 -1.44
CA LYS A 87 -25.92 0.39 -2.33
C LYS A 87 -24.74 -0.50 -1.98
N MET A 88 -24.02 -0.94 -3.00
CA MET A 88 -22.81 -1.73 -2.85
C MET A 88 -21.58 -0.81 -2.76
N PRO A 89 -20.53 -1.20 -2.01
CA PRO A 89 -19.26 -0.49 -2.05
C PRO A 89 -18.53 -0.72 -3.38
N GLU A 90 -17.76 0.29 -3.80
CA GLU A 90 -16.99 0.28 -5.03
C GLU A 90 -15.74 1.16 -4.90
N PHE A 91 -14.70 0.90 -5.70
CA PHE A 91 -13.61 1.85 -5.85
C PHE A 91 -13.97 2.87 -6.91
N ARG A 92 -13.61 4.13 -6.66
CA ARG A 92 -13.75 5.22 -7.61
C ARG A 92 -12.41 5.90 -7.83
N TYR A 93 -12.06 6.07 -9.10
CA TYR A 93 -11.02 6.97 -9.53
C TYR A 93 -11.64 8.21 -10.17
N LEU A 94 -11.26 9.40 -9.69
CA LEU A 94 -11.52 10.69 -10.32
C LEU A 94 -10.22 11.35 -10.77
N SER A 95 -10.29 12.25 -11.74
CA SER A 95 -9.10 13.02 -12.13
C SER A 95 -8.60 13.85 -10.93
N GLY A 96 -7.31 13.71 -10.62
CA GLY A 96 -6.67 14.32 -9.45
C GLY A 96 -6.67 13.45 -8.18
N ASP A 97 -7.33 12.29 -8.19
CA ASP A 97 -7.15 11.29 -7.14
C ASP A 97 -5.67 10.85 -7.08
N SER A 98 -5.17 10.68 -5.86
CA SER A 98 -3.74 10.55 -5.58
C SER A 98 -3.50 9.83 -4.27
N VAL A 99 -2.26 9.36 -4.08
CA VAL A 99 -1.83 8.64 -2.88
C VAL A 99 -0.98 9.55 -1.98
N SER A 100 -1.05 9.31 -0.67
CA SER A 100 -0.18 9.98 0.30
C SER A 100 1.25 9.48 0.18
N PHE A 101 2.21 10.38 -0.02
CA PHE A 101 3.63 10.08 -0.12
C PHE A 101 4.41 10.92 0.91
N THR A 102 4.86 10.26 1.97
CA THR A 102 5.57 10.86 3.09
C THR A 102 7.08 10.68 2.97
N ILE A 103 7.84 11.73 3.21
CA ILE A 103 9.30 11.74 3.23
C ILE A 103 9.74 11.95 4.67
N ALA A 104 10.61 11.09 5.18
CA ALA A 104 11.09 11.14 6.55
C ALA A 104 12.61 10.91 6.63
N GLU A 105 13.18 11.31 7.74
CA GLU A 105 14.55 10.98 8.14
C GLU A 105 14.52 10.35 9.53
N SER A 106 15.36 9.35 9.77
CA SER A 106 15.49 8.72 11.08
C SER A 106 16.94 8.64 11.55
N SER A 107 17.12 8.86 12.85
CA SER A 107 18.37 8.60 13.58
C SER A 107 18.42 7.22 14.22
N ASP A 108 17.44 6.36 13.92
CA ASP A 108 17.39 4.98 14.39
C ASP A 108 18.50 4.12 13.73
N ASP A 109 18.93 3.06 14.41
CA ASP A 109 20.00 2.19 13.95
C ASP A 109 19.48 1.24 12.85
N PHE A 110 19.87 1.52 11.60
CA PHE A 110 19.46 0.73 10.44
C PHE A 110 19.87 -0.74 10.55
N ASP A 111 21.07 -1.04 11.05
CA ASP A 111 21.58 -2.42 11.13
C ASP A 111 20.81 -3.24 12.17
N ASP A 112 20.46 -2.59 13.28
CA ASP A 112 19.56 -3.18 14.28
C ASP A 112 18.16 -3.42 13.71
N LEU A 113 17.61 -2.47 12.92
CA LEU A 113 16.30 -2.57 12.28
C LEU A 113 16.20 -3.62 11.17
N VAL A 114 17.30 -3.90 10.46
CA VAL A 114 17.30 -4.96 9.44
C VAL A 114 17.66 -6.32 10.01
N GLY A 115 18.33 -6.36 11.17
CA GLY A 115 18.83 -7.56 11.83
C GLY A 115 17.76 -8.60 12.20
N ASN A 116 18.20 -9.83 12.45
CA ASN A 116 17.32 -10.94 12.84
C ASN A 116 17.01 -10.94 14.35
N ARG A 117 17.30 -9.84 15.05
CA ARG A 117 17.04 -9.71 16.48
C ARG A 117 15.53 -9.53 16.72
N PRO A 118 15.00 -9.98 17.87
CA PRO A 118 13.64 -9.67 18.28
C PRO A 118 13.53 -8.16 18.53
N GLU A 119 13.19 -7.41 17.49
CA GLU A 119 12.89 -5.99 17.59
C GLU A 119 11.48 -5.81 18.15
N SER A 120 11.28 -4.77 18.97
CA SER A 120 9.93 -4.35 19.36
C SER A 120 9.15 -3.94 18.11
N PRO A 121 8.00 -4.58 17.82
CA PRO A 121 7.15 -4.21 16.68
C PRO A 121 6.84 -2.72 16.62
N VAL A 122 6.74 -2.08 17.80
CA VAL A 122 6.46 -0.65 17.99
C VAL A 122 7.44 0.25 17.23
N ARG A 123 8.73 -0.10 17.16
CA ARG A 123 9.74 0.71 16.46
C ARG A 123 9.49 0.74 14.96
N LEU A 124 9.11 -0.40 14.38
CA LEU A 124 8.89 -0.53 12.94
C LEU A 124 7.67 0.26 12.45
N TYR A 125 6.69 0.50 13.31
CA TYR A 125 5.53 1.35 12.98
C TYR A 125 5.91 2.81 12.70
N ASN A 126 7.09 3.27 13.10
CA ASN A 126 7.58 4.62 12.76
C ASN A 126 7.97 4.76 11.27
N PHE A 127 8.14 3.64 10.57
CA PHE A 127 8.63 3.60 9.19
C PHE A 127 7.55 3.26 8.17
N VAL A 128 6.33 2.98 8.62
CA VAL A 128 5.16 2.74 7.76
C VAL A 128 4.21 3.93 7.80
N PRO A 129 3.63 4.32 6.65
CA PRO A 129 2.67 5.40 6.63
C PRO A 129 1.37 4.98 7.30
N LYS A 130 0.61 5.98 7.73
CA LYS A 130 -0.81 5.81 8.08
C LYS A 130 -1.64 6.10 6.84
N LEU A 131 -2.63 5.25 6.56
CA LEU A 131 -3.68 5.63 5.61
C LEU A 131 -4.37 6.91 6.12
N PRO A 132 -4.66 7.88 5.23
CA PRO A 132 -5.35 9.10 5.64
C PRO A 132 -6.70 8.83 6.31
N PRO A 133 -7.16 9.76 7.18
CA PRO A 133 -8.45 9.62 7.85
C PRO A 133 -9.60 9.45 6.86
N ILE A 134 -10.63 8.72 7.32
CA ILE A 134 -11.88 8.53 6.57
C ILE A 134 -12.54 9.90 6.37
N VAL A 135 -12.91 10.20 5.12
CA VAL A 135 -13.72 11.38 4.82
C VAL A 135 -15.18 10.98 4.90
N GLU A 136 -15.94 11.61 5.79
CA GLU A 136 -17.38 11.39 5.92
C GLU A 136 -18.15 12.40 5.07
N GLU A 137 -18.99 11.90 4.17
CA GLU A 137 -19.93 12.66 3.38
C GLU A 137 -21.37 12.28 3.78
N SER A 138 -22.36 13.03 3.30
CA SER A 138 -23.76 12.87 3.72
C SER A 138 -24.34 11.48 3.42
N ASP A 139 -23.93 10.84 2.31
CA ASP A 139 -24.47 9.55 1.86
C ASP A 139 -23.44 8.42 1.77
N ARG A 140 -22.17 8.70 2.10
CA ARG A 140 -21.05 7.75 1.96
C ARG A 140 -19.84 8.14 2.81
N LYS A 141 -18.91 7.20 2.94
CA LYS A 141 -17.57 7.39 3.51
C LYS A 141 -16.52 7.06 2.46
N LEU A 142 -15.44 7.83 2.43
CA LEU A 142 -14.33 7.65 1.48
C LEU A 142 -13.09 7.18 2.24
N PHE A 143 -12.49 6.11 1.75
CA PHE A 143 -11.24 5.56 2.28
C PHE A 143 -10.17 5.64 1.21
N GLN A 144 -9.03 6.24 1.55
CA GLN A 144 -7.83 6.06 0.75
C GLN A 144 -7.27 4.67 1.00
N VAL A 145 -6.88 4.00 -0.08
CA VAL A 145 -6.54 2.58 -0.05
C VAL A 145 -5.05 2.32 -0.05
N PHE A 146 -4.22 3.35 -0.26
CA PHE A 146 -2.77 3.20 -0.40
C PHE A 146 -2.02 4.44 0.10
N ALA A 147 -0.90 4.22 0.79
CA ALA A 147 0.02 5.27 1.19
C ALA A 147 1.47 4.75 1.23
N VAL A 148 2.42 5.64 1.00
CA VAL A 148 3.86 5.37 0.99
C VAL A 148 4.59 6.30 1.96
N GLN A 149 5.57 5.76 2.69
CA GLN A 149 6.57 6.53 3.41
C GLN A 149 7.96 6.11 2.95
N VAL A 150 8.81 7.08 2.59
CA VAL A 150 10.22 6.85 2.29
C VAL A 150 11.05 7.50 3.38
N THR A 151 11.84 6.70 4.10
CA THR A 151 12.63 7.13 5.26
C THR A 151 14.12 6.99 4.97
N LEU A 152 14.86 8.09 5.09
CA LEU A 152 16.33 8.10 5.02
C LEU A 152 16.94 7.72 6.37
N PHE A 153 17.94 6.84 6.35
CA PHE A 153 18.87 6.59 7.44
C PHE A 153 20.24 7.13 7.01
N PRO A 154 20.62 8.36 7.42
CA PRO A 154 21.75 9.08 6.84
C PRO A 154 23.05 8.27 6.83
N GLY A 155 23.68 8.15 5.66
CA GLY A 155 24.93 7.42 5.47
C GLY A 155 24.81 5.89 5.52
N ARG A 156 23.62 5.33 5.71
CA ARG A 156 23.43 3.88 5.88
C ARG A 156 22.44 3.25 4.92
N GLY A 157 21.23 3.79 4.79
CA GLY A 157 20.20 3.16 3.96
C GLY A 157 18.90 3.92 3.80
N VAL A 158 17.95 3.30 3.11
CA VAL A 158 16.60 3.83 2.88
C VAL A 158 15.57 2.76 3.22
N GLY A 159 14.52 3.16 3.95
CA GLY A 159 13.34 2.33 4.20
C GLY A 159 12.14 2.83 3.40
N ILE A 160 11.41 1.92 2.74
CA ILE A 160 10.14 2.20 2.09
C ILE A 160 9.04 1.45 2.84
N GLY A 161 8.20 2.21 3.53
CA GLY A 161 7.00 1.74 4.18
C GLY A 161 5.77 1.93 3.30
N ILE A 162 4.89 0.94 3.30
CA ILE A 162 3.67 0.94 2.51
C ILE A 162 2.52 0.51 3.39
N ALA A 163 1.40 1.23 3.30
CA ALA A 163 0.13 0.85 3.89
C ALA A 163 -0.91 0.65 2.78
N THR A 164 -1.65 -0.45 2.85
CA THR A 164 -2.65 -0.79 1.82
C THR A 164 -3.92 -1.32 2.46
N HIS A 165 -5.07 -0.80 2.05
CA HIS A 165 -6.36 -1.34 2.42
C HIS A 165 -6.57 -2.66 1.70
N HIS A 166 -6.76 -3.75 2.44
CA HIS A 166 -6.66 -5.11 1.87
C HIS A 166 -7.71 -5.41 0.78
N THR A 167 -8.80 -4.63 0.70
CA THR A 167 -9.79 -4.76 -0.39
C THR A 167 -9.23 -4.49 -1.79
N VAL A 168 -8.14 -3.75 -1.94
CA VAL A 168 -7.64 -3.33 -3.27
C VAL A 168 -6.67 -4.34 -3.89
N SER A 169 -6.09 -5.22 -3.09
CA SER A 169 -5.06 -6.16 -3.55
C SER A 169 -4.93 -7.37 -2.63
N ASP A 170 -4.75 -8.54 -3.24
CA ASP A 170 -4.16 -9.71 -2.60
C ASP A 170 -2.62 -9.68 -2.69
N ALA A 171 -1.95 -10.68 -2.10
CA ALA A 171 -0.49 -10.72 -2.07
C ALA A 171 0.14 -10.79 -3.49
N PRO A 172 -0.33 -11.63 -4.44
CA PRO A 172 0.19 -11.62 -5.80
C PRO A 172 0.03 -10.27 -6.52
N SER A 173 -1.14 -9.64 -6.43
CA SER A 173 -1.39 -8.34 -7.07
C SER A 173 -0.51 -7.25 -6.47
N PHE A 174 -0.32 -7.27 -5.15
CA PHE A 174 0.57 -6.34 -4.46
C PHE A 174 2.03 -6.52 -4.91
N LEU A 175 2.51 -7.76 -4.98
CA LEU A 175 3.88 -8.05 -5.47
C LEU A 175 4.08 -7.66 -6.94
N ALA A 176 3.05 -7.85 -7.77
CA ALA A 176 3.07 -7.37 -9.16
C ALA A 176 3.22 -5.85 -9.22
N PHE A 177 2.50 -5.11 -8.37
CA PHE A 177 2.67 -3.66 -8.25
C PHE A 177 4.09 -3.26 -7.80
N ILE A 178 4.65 -3.88 -6.74
CA ILE A 178 6.01 -3.57 -6.29
C ILE A 178 7.04 -3.84 -7.39
N THR A 179 6.87 -4.95 -8.11
CA THR A 179 7.74 -5.33 -9.24
C THR A 179 7.64 -4.31 -10.36
N ALA A 180 6.43 -3.89 -10.73
CA ALA A 180 6.19 -2.88 -11.75
C ALA A 180 6.78 -1.53 -11.33
N TRP A 181 6.57 -1.10 -10.09
CA TRP A 181 7.09 0.17 -9.59
C TRP A 181 8.61 0.19 -9.55
N ALA A 182 9.25 -0.88 -9.07
CA ALA A 182 10.70 -1.01 -9.09
C ALA A 182 11.26 -1.00 -10.52
N TRP A 183 10.57 -1.68 -11.45
CA TRP A 183 10.94 -1.70 -12.85
C TRP A 183 10.81 -0.29 -13.48
N MET A 184 9.72 0.42 -13.23
CA MET A 184 9.51 1.80 -13.71
C MET A 184 10.52 2.77 -13.11
N SER A 185 10.91 2.57 -11.85
CA SER A 185 11.95 3.39 -11.20
C SER A 185 13.33 3.15 -11.80
N LYS A 186 13.62 1.94 -12.28
CA LYS A 186 14.90 1.59 -12.90
C LYS A 186 15.02 2.16 -14.31
N HIS A 187 13.94 2.12 -15.09
CA HIS A 187 13.91 2.54 -16.50
C HIS A 187 13.24 3.91 -16.68
N ILE A 188 13.26 4.76 -15.66
CA ILE A 188 12.53 6.04 -15.67
C ILE A 188 13.01 6.99 -16.79
N GLU A 189 14.28 6.85 -17.17
CA GLU A 189 15.00 7.61 -18.21
C GLU A 189 14.93 6.92 -19.59
N ASP A 190 14.42 5.68 -19.68
CA ASP A 190 14.34 4.91 -20.92
C ASP A 190 12.91 5.02 -21.50
N GLU A 191 12.70 5.91 -22.48
CA GLU A 191 11.36 6.20 -23.01
C GLU A 191 10.74 5.04 -23.82
N ASP A 192 11.57 4.13 -24.34
CA ASP A 192 11.16 3.02 -25.23
C ASP A 192 10.85 1.70 -24.49
N GLU A 193 11.12 1.63 -23.18
CA GLU A 193 10.89 0.41 -22.40
C GLU A 193 9.45 0.40 -21.87
N GLU A 194 8.71 -0.69 -22.17
CA GLU A 194 7.34 -0.90 -21.68
C GLU A 194 7.25 -2.12 -20.73
N PHE A 195 6.52 -1.96 -19.62
CA PHE A 195 6.28 -3.04 -18.67
C PHE A 195 5.25 -4.03 -19.23
N LYS A 196 5.71 -5.25 -19.58
CA LYS A 196 4.93 -6.22 -20.36
C LYS A 196 3.77 -6.93 -19.63
N SER A 197 3.71 -6.86 -18.30
CA SER A 197 2.75 -7.64 -17.50
C SER A 197 1.70 -6.77 -16.83
N LEU A 198 0.80 -6.19 -17.62
CA LEU A 198 -0.23 -5.28 -17.11
C LEU A 198 -1.34 -6.01 -16.33
N PRO A 199 -1.85 -5.42 -15.23
CA PRO A 199 -2.95 -5.99 -14.46
C PRO A 199 -4.29 -5.87 -15.22
N VAL A 200 -5.24 -6.75 -14.87
CA VAL A 200 -6.60 -6.74 -15.41
C VAL A 200 -7.56 -6.33 -14.29
N PHE A 201 -8.30 -5.23 -14.51
CA PHE A 201 -9.28 -4.73 -13.54
C PHE A 201 -10.73 -4.96 -13.96
N ASP A 202 -10.98 -5.47 -15.17
CA ASP A 202 -12.32 -5.93 -15.56
C ASP A 202 -12.73 -7.13 -14.71
N ARG A 203 -13.56 -6.88 -13.70
CA ARG A 203 -14.06 -7.91 -12.78
C ARG A 203 -15.02 -8.89 -13.46
N SER A 204 -15.53 -8.57 -14.65
CA SER A 204 -16.45 -9.44 -15.39
C SER A 204 -15.83 -10.78 -15.81
N VAL A 205 -14.49 -10.85 -15.87
CA VAL A 205 -13.75 -12.08 -16.18
C VAL A 205 -13.87 -13.14 -15.08
N ILE A 206 -14.14 -12.71 -13.84
CA ILE A 206 -14.30 -13.61 -12.70
C ILE A 206 -15.74 -14.16 -12.72
N LYS A 207 -15.90 -15.46 -12.96
CA LYS A 207 -17.22 -16.10 -13.04
C LYS A 207 -17.61 -16.71 -11.70
N TYR A 208 -18.62 -16.13 -11.06
CA TYR A 208 -19.24 -16.65 -9.84
C TYR A 208 -20.72 -16.23 -9.75
N PRO A 209 -21.54 -16.87 -8.89
CA PRO A 209 -22.92 -16.44 -8.67
C PRO A 209 -22.97 -15.02 -8.04
N THR A 210 -23.46 -14.02 -8.78
CA THR A 210 -23.53 -12.61 -8.34
C THR A 210 -24.26 -12.39 -7.02
N LYS A 211 -25.15 -13.30 -6.62
CA LYS A 211 -25.76 -13.31 -5.28
C LYS A 211 -24.74 -13.30 -4.14
N PHE A 212 -23.53 -13.81 -4.35
CA PHE A 212 -22.47 -13.80 -3.33
C PHE A 212 -22.08 -12.40 -2.93
N ASP A 213 -22.00 -11.45 -3.86
CA ASP A 213 -21.69 -10.05 -3.54
C ASP A 213 -22.69 -9.51 -2.52
N SER A 214 -23.99 -9.66 -2.79
CA SER A 214 -25.04 -9.24 -1.85
C SER A 214 -25.00 -9.95 -0.49
N ILE A 215 -24.65 -11.24 -0.47
CA ILE A 215 -24.55 -12.02 0.77
C ILE A 215 -23.40 -11.53 1.62
N TYR A 216 -22.23 -11.30 1.02
CA TYR A 216 -21.04 -10.84 1.71
C TYR A 216 -21.17 -9.38 2.15
N TRP A 217 -21.81 -8.53 1.34
CA TRP A 217 -22.13 -7.18 1.75
C TRP A 217 -23.06 -7.14 2.98
N LYS A 218 -24.15 -7.92 2.96
CA LYS A 218 -25.05 -8.06 4.13
C LYS A 218 -24.33 -8.59 5.37
N LYS A 219 -23.31 -9.43 5.20
CA LYS A 219 -22.45 -9.86 6.32
C LYS A 219 -21.54 -8.74 6.80
N ALA A 220 -20.90 -8.01 5.89
CA ALA A 220 -20.01 -6.90 6.21
C ALA A 220 -20.75 -5.80 6.99
N LEU A 221 -21.99 -5.47 6.63
CA LEU A 221 -22.83 -4.49 7.33
C LEU A 221 -23.09 -4.80 8.81
N LYS A 222 -22.90 -6.05 9.26
CA LYS A 222 -23.07 -6.43 10.67
C LYS A 222 -21.89 -6.02 11.54
N PHE A 223 -20.77 -5.64 10.93
CA PHE A 223 -19.57 -5.20 11.64
C PHE A 223 -19.45 -3.68 11.52
N PRO A 224 -19.16 -2.98 12.62
CA PRO A 224 -18.91 -1.56 12.55
C PRO A 224 -17.67 -1.30 11.68
N LEU A 225 -17.77 -0.34 10.76
CA LEU A 225 -16.59 0.23 10.13
C LEU A 225 -15.70 0.82 11.22
N GLN A 226 -14.55 0.20 11.44
CA GLN A 226 -13.59 0.73 12.38
C GLN A 226 -12.41 1.29 11.61
N SER A 227 -12.11 2.56 11.87
CA SER A 227 -10.82 3.17 11.59
C SER A 227 -9.77 2.48 12.47
N ARG A 228 -9.41 1.23 12.14
CA ARG A 228 -8.34 0.52 12.85
C ARG A 228 -7.05 0.79 12.11
N HIS A 229 -6.32 1.81 12.54
CA HIS A 229 -4.88 1.57 12.62
C HIS A 229 -4.67 0.35 13.52
N PRO A 230 -3.78 -0.59 13.18
CA PRO A 230 -3.41 -1.64 14.11
C PRO A 230 -3.07 -0.97 15.46
N SER A 231 -3.86 -1.24 16.49
CA SER A 231 -3.42 -0.96 17.86
C SER A 231 -2.09 -1.68 18.03
N LEU A 232 -1.04 -0.97 18.43
CA LEU A 232 0.32 -1.50 18.63
C LEU A 232 0.21 -2.84 19.39
N PRO A 233 0.36 -3.98 18.70
CA PRO A 233 0.26 -5.27 19.36
C PRO A 233 1.65 -5.61 19.87
N THR A 234 1.71 -6.00 21.14
CA THR A 234 2.94 -6.49 21.77
C THR A 234 3.45 -7.80 21.15
N ASP A 235 2.60 -8.56 20.44
CA ASP A 235 2.91 -9.94 20.00
C ASP A 235 2.42 -10.31 18.57
N ARG A 236 2.65 -9.47 17.54
CA ARG A 236 2.36 -9.90 16.15
C ARG A 236 3.47 -10.76 15.55
N ILE A 237 3.06 -11.84 14.86
CA ILE A 237 3.95 -12.76 14.16
C ILE A 237 4.63 -12.04 12.99
N ARG A 238 5.95 -11.92 13.10
CA ARG A 238 6.86 -11.39 12.09
C ARG A 238 7.11 -12.44 11.03
N THR A 239 6.86 -12.11 9.76
CA THR A 239 7.44 -12.85 8.63
C THR A 239 8.45 -11.96 7.92
N THR A 240 9.72 -12.35 7.97
CA THR A 240 10.81 -11.71 7.21
C THR A 240 11.12 -12.60 6.01
N ILE A 241 11.00 -12.05 4.82
CA ILE A 241 11.41 -12.71 3.58
C ILE A 241 12.62 -11.96 3.04
N GLU A 242 13.76 -12.64 2.94
CA GLU A 242 14.94 -12.11 2.26
C GLU A 242 14.79 -12.42 0.76
N GLN A 243 14.82 -11.40 -0.09
CA GLN A 243 14.76 -11.58 -1.54
C GLN A 243 16.02 -10.92 -2.14
N ALA A 244 17.02 -11.74 -2.45
CA ALA A 244 18.38 -11.34 -2.85
C ALA A 244 19.21 -10.64 -1.75
N ARG A 245 20.55 -10.64 -1.94
CA ARG A 245 21.56 -10.25 -0.93
C ARG A 245 21.44 -8.83 -0.35
N SER A 246 20.54 -7.98 -0.87
CA SER A 246 20.43 -6.56 -0.50
C SER A 246 19.01 -6.05 -0.23
N LEU A 247 17.97 -6.91 -0.26
CA LEU A 247 16.58 -6.51 -0.01
C LEU A 247 15.93 -7.43 1.03
N ARG A 248 15.46 -6.82 2.13
CA ARG A 248 14.68 -7.51 3.17
C ARG A 248 13.26 -6.95 3.21
N CYS A 249 12.29 -7.85 3.06
CA CYS A 249 10.86 -7.55 3.13
C CYS A 249 10.30 -8.00 4.48
N ARG A 250 9.55 -7.13 5.17
CA ARG A 250 8.84 -7.47 6.39
C ARG A 250 7.33 -7.30 6.20
N PHE A 251 6.58 -8.35 6.55
CA PHE A 251 5.12 -8.38 6.49
C PHE A 251 4.53 -8.54 7.89
N TRP A 252 3.39 -7.90 8.13
CA TRP A 252 2.61 -8.03 9.35
C TRP A 252 1.26 -8.69 9.04
N MET A 253 1.02 -9.87 9.61
CA MET A 253 -0.32 -10.48 9.62
C MET A 253 -0.95 -10.30 11.01
N GLY A 254 -2.27 -10.09 11.06
CA GLY A 254 -3.03 -9.93 12.31
C GLY A 254 -3.03 -11.19 13.19
N GLU A 255 -3.49 -11.06 14.44
CA GLU A 255 -3.63 -12.21 15.36
C GLU A 255 -4.53 -13.30 14.78
N GLY A 256 -4.13 -14.57 14.93
CA GLY A 256 -5.00 -15.74 14.75
C GLY A 256 -4.72 -16.60 13.51
N GLU A 257 -3.95 -16.11 12.54
CA GLU A 257 -3.55 -16.93 11.39
C GLU A 257 -2.16 -17.54 11.62
N LYS A 258 -2.13 -18.81 12.05
CA LYS A 258 -0.96 -19.65 11.87
C LYS A 258 -0.60 -19.58 10.39
N ALA A 259 0.66 -19.25 10.08
CA ALA A 259 1.22 -19.43 8.74
C ALA A 259 0.94 -20.87 8.29
N ARG A 260 -0.07 -21.04 7.44
CA ARG A 260 -0.21 -22.27 6.67
C ARG A 260 0.74 -22.11 5.51
N ASN A 261 1.68 -23.05 5.40
CA ASN A 261 2.55 -23.17 4.23
C ASN A 261 1.65 -23.19 2.99
N ILE A 262 1.72 -22.12 2.18
CA ILE A 262 1.21 -22.14 0.82
C ILE A 262 2.36 -22.66 -0.05
N VAL A 263 2.65 -23.94 0.13
CA VAL A 263 3.29 -24.83 -0.85
C VAL A 263 2.75 -26.21 -0.52
N ASP A 264 1.58 -26.50 -1.09
CA ASP A 264 1.11 -27.80 -1.62
C ASP A 264 -0.32 -27.63 -2.16
#